data_AF-A0A2C9UQ13-F1
#
_entry.id   AF-A0A2C9UQ13-F1
#
_cell.length_a   1.000
_cell.length_b   1.000
_cell.length_c   1.000
_cell.angle_alpha   90.00
_cell.angle_beta   90.00
_cell.angle_gamma   90.00
#
_symmetry.space_group_name_H-M   'P 1'
#
loop_
_entity.id
_entity.type
_entity.pdbx_description
1 polymer ?
#
loop_
_entity_poly.entity_id
_entity_poly.type
_entity_poly.pdbx_seq_one_letter_code
_entity_poly.pdbx_strand_id
1 'polypeptide(L)'
;MPTFNRSKSFNQKALGVGSPRFLSFGSPRINRPSTVPHWFRLLVVIGSLLSFFIAIGGGFIYGLPSFSQAFQGYGIFKSNDSIGDCNVFDGNWVVDDSYPLYNASECPFVEQGFNCLGNGRKDEDYLKWRWKSKKCDIPRFNVYDILIMFQNKRVVFVGDSMSRSQWESLICLLMTGVEDKKSVYEVNSNKITKRIRFLGVRFHSFNFTIEFFRSVFLVQHVWMPIHAPKRVRSTLRLDKMDDISSKWVNSDVLIFNTGQWWVPGKLFETGCYFQVGNALKLGMSIPAAFKIALNTWALWVQNTVDTNRTRVFFRTFEPSHWRYFSNIGTHFTTIVTFYHR
;
A
#
# COMPACT_ATOMS: atom_id res chain seq x y z
N MET A 1 -38.26 -9.15 62.09
CA MET A 1 -39.07 -10.26 61.55
C MET A 1 -38.23 -10.98 60.49
N PRO A 2 -38.21 -12.32 60.42
CA PRO A 2 -37.52 -13.24 61.34
C PRO A 2 -36.39 -14.02 60.60
N THR A 3 -35.21 -14.20 61.21
CA THR A 3 -34.66 -15.40 61.89
C THR A 3 -33.75 -16.32 61.06
N PHE A 4 -32.52 -16.43 61.56
CA PHE A 4 -31.46 -17.39 61.26
C PHE A 4 -31.87 -18.87 61.44
N ASN A 5 -31.23 -19.78 60.68
CA ASN A 5 -30.61 -20.95 61.30
C ASN A 5 -29.43 -21.53 60.50
N ARG A 6 -28.51 -22.18 61.24
CA ARG A 6 -27.11 -22.48 60.91
C ARG A 6 -26.85 -24.00 60.93
N SER A 7 -25.78 -24.42 60.26
CA SER A 7 -24.96 -25.64 60.48
C SER A 7 -25.47 -26.97 59.86
N LYS A 8 -24.68 -27.99 59.50
CA LYS A 8 -23.27 -28.36 59.76
C LYS A 8 -22.83 -29.47 58.76
N SER A 9 -21.52 -29.56 58.51
CA SER A 9 -20.82 -30.61 57.72
C SER A 9 -20.69 -31.95 58.48
N PHE A 10 -20.64 -33.08 57.76
CA PHE A 10 -20.01 -34.33 58.24
C PHE A 10 -19.38 -35.16 57.10
N ASN A 11 -18.15 -35.63 57.35
CA ASN A 11 -17.36 -36.60 56.58
C ASN A 11 -17.69 -38.04 57.00
N GLN A 12 -17.56 -39.03 56.08
CA GLN A 12 -17.21 -40.45 56.35
C GLN A 12 -16.87 -41.14 55.01
N LYS A 13 -15.60 -41.48 54.74
CA LYS A 13 -14.85 -42.73 54.98
C LYS A 13 -15.24 -43.96 54.11
N ALA A 14 -14.20 -44.52 53.50
CA ALA A 14 -14.19 -45.68 52.61
C ALA A 14 -14.34 -47.03 53.32
N LEU A 15 -14.83 -48.02 52.58
CA LEU A 15 -14.72 -49.46 52.84
C LEU A 15 -14.43 -50.17 51.50
N GLY A 16 -13.46 -51.08 51.51
CA GLY A 16 -13.07 -51.88 50.34
C GLY A 16 -13.59 -53.32 50.38
N VAL A 17 -13.09 -54.09 49.41
CA VAL A 17 -13.09 -55.56 49.22
C VAL A 17 -14.10 -56.11 48.19
N GLY A 18 -13.55 -56.80 47.18
CA GLY A 18 -14.25 -57.82 46.39
C GLY A 18 -13.88 -57.88 44.90
N SER A 19 -12.86 -58.65 44.53
CA SER A 19 -12.58 -59.06 43.12
C SER A 19 -13.67 -60.01 42.59
N PRO A 20 -13.89 -60.11 41.27
CA PRO A 20 -13.40 -61.32 40.62
C PRO A 20 -12.84 -61.16 39.18
N ARG A 21 -11.70 -61.83 38.97
CA ARG A 21 -11.25 -62.66 37.83
C ARG A 21 -11.36 -62.14 36.38
N PHE A 22 -10.16 -61.96 35.83
CA PHE A 22 -9.80 -61.94 34.41
C PHE A 22 -10.31 -63.17 33.63
N LEU A 23 -10.89 -62.91 32.45
CA LEU A 23 -10.93 -63.86 31.34
C LEU A 23 -9.94 -63.40 30.26
N SER A 24 -8.92 -64.22 30.06
CA SER A 24 -7.88 -64.08 29.06
C SER A 24 -8.39 -64.58 27.70
N PHE A 25 -8.40 -63.72 26.69
CA PHE A 25 -8.39 -64.16 25.28
C PHE A 25 -7.03 -63.81 24.68
N GLY A 26 -6.24 -64.86 24.43
CA GLY A 26 -4.95 -64.77 23.76
C GLY A 26 -5.13 -64.44 22.27
N SER A 27 -4.37 -63.48 21.78
CA SER A 27 -4.21 -63.20 20.35
C SER A 27 -2.81 -63.68 19.89
N PRO A 28 -2.66 -64.35 18.73
CA PRO A 28 -1.38 -64.91 18.32
C PRO A 28 -0.42 -63.80 17.86
N ARG A 29 0.78 -63.73 18.43
CA ARG A 29 1.90 -62.95 17.89
C ARG A 29 2.45 -63.64 16.65
N ILE A 30 2.20 -63.06 15.48
CA ILE A 30 2.95 -63.35 14.25
C ILE A 30 4.23 -62.50 14.28
N ASN A 31 5.37 -63.16 14.51
CA ASN A 31 6.69 -62.53 14.37
C ASN A 31 7.03 -62.40 12.88
N ARG A 32 7.05 -61.19 12.34
CA ARG A 32 7.59 -60.87 11.01
C ARG A 32 8.95 -60.19 11.19
N PRO A 33 10.09 -60.78 10.76
CA PRO A 33 11.34 -60.06 10.78
C PRO A 33 11.38 -59.19 9.52
N SER A 34 11.26 -57.88 9.67
CA SER A 34 11.52 -56.93 8.58
C SER A 34 12.55 -55.90 9.03
N THR A 35 13.75 -56.37 9.36
CA THR A 35 14.91 -55.50 9.51
C THR A 35 15.35 -55.09 8.11
N VAL A 36 14.79 -53.98 7.62
CA VAL A 36 15.23 -53.34 6.38
C VAL A 36 16.72 -53.02 6.53
N PRO A 37 17.60 -53.55 5.66
CA PRO A 37 19.03 -53.34 5.76
C PRO A 37 19.38 -51.85 5.79
N HIS A 38 20.38 -51.48 6.60
CA HIS A 38 20.80 -50.09 6.76
C HIS A 38 21.17 -49.41 5.42
N TRP A 39 21.73 -50.18 4.49
CA TRP A 39 22.05 -49.71 3.14
C TRP A 39 20.80 -49.31 2.33
N PHE A 40 19.67 -49.97 2.53
CA PHE A 40 18.41 -49.62 1.88
C PHE A 40 17.84 -48.30 2.42
N ARG A 41 17.97 -48.05 3.74
CA ARG A 41 17.58 -46.75 4.34
C ARG A 41 18.45 -45.60 3.82
N LEU A 42 19.76 -45.84 3.67
CA LEU A 42 20.70 -44.89 3.07
C LEU A 42 20.32 -44.56 1.63
N LEU A 43 19.98 -45.57 0.81
CA LEU A 43 19.54 -45.35 -0.57
C LEU A 43 18.24 -44.54 -0.67
N VAL A 44 17.28 -44.76 0.24
CA VAL A 44 16.04 -43.97 0.27
C VAL A 44 16.33 -42.50 0.62
N VAL A 45 17.24 -42.23 1.57
CA VAL A 45 17.62 -40.87 1.95
C VAL A 45 18.36 -40.17 0.81
N ILE A 46 19.33 -40.84 0.18
CA ILE A 46 20.09 -40.31 -0.96
C ILE A 46 19.17 -40.05 -2.15
N GLY A 47 18.27 -40.98 -2.46
CA GLY A 47 17.28 -40.81 -3.53
C GLY A 47 16.33 -39.64 -3.27
N SER A 48 15.91 -39.45 -2.02
CA SER A 48 15.04 -38.33 -1.63
C SER A 48 15.74 -36.98 -1.75
N LEU A 49 17.03 -36.90 -1.38
CA LEU A 49 17.84 -35.68 -1.52
C LEU A 49 18.09 -35.35 -3.00
N LEU A 50 18.44 -36.34 -3.83
CA LEU A 50 18.60 -36.16 -5.28
C LEU A 50 17.30 -35.68 -5.93
N SER A 51 16.16 -36.27 -5.58
CA SER A 51 14.86 -35.82 -6.07
C SER A 51 14.54 -34.38 -5.66
N PHE A 52 14.92 -33.96 -4.45
CA PHE A 52 14.71 -32.60 -3.96
C PHE A 52 15.55 -31.58 -4.74
N PHE A 53 16.83 -31.89 -5.00
CA PHE A 53 17.70 -31.01 -5.79
C PHE A 53 17.31 -30.96 -7.27
N ILE A 54 16.84 -32.06 -7.86
CA ILE A 54 16.32 -32.07 -9.23
C ILE A 54 15.03 -31.24 -9.34
N ALA A 55 14.13 -31.31 -8.35
CA ALA A 55 12.92 -30.50 -8.32
C ALA A 55 13.22 -28.99 -8.18
N ILE A 56 14.19 -28.63 -7.35
CA ILE A 56 14.63 -27.23 -7.20
C ILE A 56 15.35 -26.74 -8.47
N GLY A 57 16.24 -27.54 -9.04
CA GLY A 57 16.94 -27.23 -10.28
C GLY A 57 15.99 -27.09 -11.48
N GLY A 58 15.03 -28.00 -11.60
CA GLY A 58 13.96 -27.93 -12.61
C GLY A 58 13.06 -26.71 -12.40
N GLY A 59 12.69 -26.39 -11.15
CA GLY A 59 11.94 -25.18 -10.83
C GLY A 59 12.69 -23.89 -11.19
N PHE A 60 14.01 -23.87 -11.01
CA PHE A 60 14.86 -22.74 -11.40
C PHE A 60 15.01 -22.62 -12.93
N ILE A 61 15.18 -23.73 -13.65
CA ILE A 61 15.39 -23.72 -15.11
C ILE A 61 14.08 -23.44 -15.88
N TYR A 62 12.92 -23.91 -15.39
CA TYR A 62 11.63 -23.73 -16.07
C TYR A 62 10.77 -22.59 -15.51
N GLY A 63 11.04 -22.09 -14.29
CA GLY A 63 10.26 -21.00 -13.67
C GLY A 63 10.78 -19.58 -13.93
N LEU A 64 12.07 -19.43 -14.25
CA LEU A 64 12.70 -18.13 -14.49
C LEU A 64 12.66 -17.61 -15.94
N PRO A 65 12.56 -18.43 -17.02
CA PRO A 65 12.45 -17.87 -18.38
C PRO A 65 11.13 -17.12 -18.60
N SER A 66 10.06 -17.51 -17.89
CA SER A 66 8.76 -16.81 -17.97
C SER A 66 8.69 -15.51 -17.16
N PHE A 67 9.69 -15.21 -16.31
CA PHE A 67 9.71 -13.96 -15.55
C PHE A 67 10.41 -12.82 -16.30
N SER A 68 11.35 -13.12 -17.21
CA SER A 68 12.07 -12.10 -17.98
C SER A 68 11.31 -11.65 -19.24
N GLN A 69 10.47 -12.51 -19.84
CA GLN A 69 9.74 -12.17 -21.07
C GLN A 69 8.45 -11.38 -20.85
N ALA A 70 7.98 -11.20 -19.62
CA ALA A 70 6.74 -10.45 -19.32
C ALA A 70 6.94 -8.94 -19.10
N PHE A 71 8.18 -8.43 -19.08
CA PHE A 71 8.48 -7.01 -18.79
C PHE A 71 9.13 -6.24 -19.95
N GLN A 72 9.36 -6.88 -21.10
CA GLN A 72 9.91 -6.25 -22.30
C GLN A 72 8.86 -6.17 -23.40
N GLY A 73 7.93 -5.24 -23.27
CA GLY A 73 6.92 -5.00 -24.29
C GLY A 73 6.34 -3.60 -24.23
N TYR A 74 6.86 -2.71 -25.10
CA TYR A 74 6.24 -1.48 -25.62
C TYR A 74 6.08 -0.29 -24.65
N GLY A 75 6.41 0.96 -24.99
CA GLY A 75 7.09 1.53 -26.16
C GLY A 75 7.52 2.98 -25.83
N ILE A 76 8.83 3.24 -25.81
CA ILE A 76 9.38 4.59 -25.57
C ILE A 76 9.19 5.43 -26.84
N PHE A 77 8.59 6.61 -26.69
CA PHE A 77 8.65 7.67 -27.69
C PHE A 77 10.13 7.97 -28.01
N LYS A 78 10.55 7.70 -29.25
CA LYS A 78 11.84 8.17 -29.79
C LYS A 78 11.84 9.70 -29.80
N SER A 79 12.43 10.32 -28.79
CA SER A 79 13.21 11.54 -29.03
C SER A 79 14.58 11.08 -29.53
N ASN A 80 14.96 11.51 -30.74
CA ASN A 80 16.32 11.33 -31.25
C ASN A 80 17.29 12.09 -30.34
N ASP A 81 17.83 11.40 -29.34
CA ASP A 81 19.20 11.61 -28.90
C ASP A 81 19.68 10.35 -28.19
N SER A 82 20.93 9.96 -28.44
CA SER A 82 21.59 8.78 -27.87
C SER A 82 21.93 8.98 -26.39
N ILE A 83 20.90 9.14 -25.54
CA ILE A 83 21.01 9.19 -24.08
C ILE A 83 20.59 7.81 -23.55
N GLY A 84 21.53 7.09 -22.95
CA GLY A 84 21.21 5.89 -22.20
C GLY A 84 20.11 6.19 -21.17
N ASP A 85 19.15 5.28 -21.06
CA ASP A 85 17.96 5.36 -20.21
C ASP A 85 18.17 6.21 -18.91
N CYS A 86 17.61 7.41 -18.90
CA CYS A 86 17.73 8.38 -17.80
C CYS A 86 16.80 7.96 -16.67
N ASN A 87 17.32 7.13 -15.77
CA ASN A 87 16.61 6.78 -14.54
C ASN A 87 16.66 7.95 -13.55
N VAL A 88 15.63 8.81 -13.57
CA VAL A 88 15.47 9.95 -12.66
C VAL A 88 15.37 9.55 -11.19
N PHE A 89 15.21 8.26 -10.91
CA PHE A 89 15.05 7.69 -9.58
C PHE A 89 16.35 7.18 -8.95
N ASP A 90 17.42 7.11 -9.73
CA ASP A 90 18.76 6.81 -9.24
C ASP A 90 19.57 8.10 -9.13
N GLY A 91 19.86 8.49 -7.90
CA GLY A 91 20.31 9.83 -7.56
C GLY A 91 20.74 9.93 -6.11
N ASN A 92 21.07 11.15 -5.69
CA ASN A 92 21.37 11.48 -4.31
C ASN A 92 20.73 12.81 -3.95
N TRP A 93 20.49 13.02 -2.66
CA TRP A 93 20.13 14.33 -2.13
C TRP A 93 21.36 15.24 -2.10
N VAL A 94 21.21 16.47 -2.57
CA VAL A 94 22.23 17.53 -2.54
C VAL A 94 21.64 18.78 -1.91
N VAL A 95 22.48 19.56 -1.23
CA VAL A 95 22.08 20.87 -0.69
C VAL A 95 22.00 21.87 -1.84
N ASP A 96 20.95 22.67 -1.87
CA ASP A 96 20.69 23.71 -2.87
C ASP A 96 20.14 24.96 -2.20
N ASP A 97 20.90 26.05 -2.23
CA ASP A 97 20.53 27.30 -1.55
C ASP A 97 19.32 27.99 -2.18
N SER A 98 18.93 27.62 -3.42
CA SER A 98 17.73 28.14 -4.08
C SER A 98 16.42 27.59 -3.49
N TYR A 99 16.49 26.62 -2.57
CA TYR A 99 15.32 26.03 -1.91
C TYR A 99 15.01 26.74 -0.58
N PRO A 100 13.80 26.60 0.00
CA PRO A 100 12.64 25.89 -0.54
C PRO A 100 11.99 26.64 -1.71
N LEU A 101 11.25 25.90 -2.54
CA LEU A 101 10.52 26.47 -3.68
C LEU A 101 9.26 27.26 -3.28
N TYR A 102 8.79 27.11 -2.04
CA TYR A 102 7.67 27.85 -1.48
C TYR A 102 7.75 27.90 0.05
N ASN A 103 7.13 28.91 0.66
CA ASN A 103 6.95 28.98 2.10
C ASN A 103 5.64 28.30 2.50
N ALA A 104 5.71 27.20 3.25
CA ALA A 104 4.52 26.46 3.71
C ALA A 104 3.61 27.30 4.62
N SER A 105 4.16 28.24 5.38
CA SER A 105 3.39 29.12 6.28
C SER A 105 2.53 30.14 5.55
N GLU A 106 2.85 30.44 4.30
CA GLU A 106 2.12 31.43 3.48
C GLU A 106 1.02 30.76 2.62
N CYS A 107 1.01 29.43 2.54
CA CYS A 107 0.05 28.72 1.71
C CYS A 107 -1.21 28.32 2.50
N PRO A 108 -2.41 28.82 2.13
CA PRO A 108 -3.64 28.58 2.88
C PRO A 108 -4.19 27.15 2.76
N PHE A 109 -3.64 26.34 1.84
CA PHE A 109 -4.07 24.96 1.60
C PHE A 109 -3.26 23.92 2.37
N VAL A 110 -2.15 24.31 3.02
CA VAL A 110 -1.35 23.40 3.84
C VAL A 110 -2.12 23.05 5.09
N GLU A 111 -2.33 21.76 5.36
CA GLU A 111 -2.87 21.35 6.66
C GLU A 111 -1.93 21.79 7.78
N GLN A 112 -2.49 22.35 8.87
CA GLN A 112 -1.70 22.84 10.02
C GLN A 112 -0.62 21.87 10.48
N GLY A 113 -0.89 20.55 10.49
CA GLY A 113 0.07 19.52 10.89
C GLY A 113 1.33 19.42 10.02
N PHE A 114 1.30 19.96 8.80
CA PHE A 114 2.43 19.98 7.87
C PHE A 114 3.18 21.33 7.86
N ASN A 115 2.65 22.37 8.51
CA ASN A 115 3.36 23.64 8.67
C ASN A 115 4.40 23.56 9.81
N CYS A 116 5.51 22.84 9.57
CA CYS A 116 6.54 22.60 10.59
C CYS A 116 7.12 23.89 11.18
N LEU A 117 7.44 24.88 10.34
CA LEU A 117 7.98 26.17 10.78
C LEU A 117 6.94 26.94 11.61
N GLY A 118 5.69 27.04 11.12
CA GLY A 118 4.60 27.66 11.88
C GLY A 118 4.23 26.93 13.17
N ASN A 119 4.59 25.64 13.29
CA ASN A 119 4.44 24.84 14.51
C ASN A 119 5.67 24.89 15.43
N GLY A 120 6.67 25.74 15.15
CA GLY A 120 7.79 26.02 16.05
C GLY A 120 9.06 25.21 15.80
N ARG A 121 9.16 24.44 14.70
CA ARG A 121 10.44 23.85 14.27
C ARG A 121 11.41 24.96 13.89
N LYS A 122 12.65 24.90 14.39
CA LYS A 122 13.66 25.96 14.23
C LYS A 122 14.74 25.66 13.21
N ASP A 123 15.05 24.38 12.99
CA ASP A 123 16.03 23.98 11.98
C ASP A 123 15.43 24.08 10.57
N GLU A 124 16.14 24.73 9.65
CA GLU A 124 15.66 24.96 8.28
C GLU A 124 16.40 24.14 7.22
N ASP A 125 17.52 23.48 7.58
CA ASP A 125 18.37 22.73 6.64
C ASP A 125 17.62 21.65 5.87
N TYR A 126 16.57 21.08 6.48
CA TYR A 126 15.73 20.06 5.83
C TYR A 126 15.00 20.60 4.59
N LEU A 127 14.80 21.92 4.49
CA LEU A 127 14.14 22.58 3.36
C LEU A 127 15.08 22.76 2.17
N LYS A 128 16.40 22.68 2.38
CA LYS A 128 17.44 22.98 1.38
C LYS A 128 17.84 21.77 0.53
N TRP A 129 17.23 20.60 0.77
CA TRP A 129 17.58 19.38 0.04
C TRP A 129 16.86 19.28 -1.30
N ARG A 130 17.63 19.02 -2.35
CA ARG A 130 17.15 18.73 -3.71
C ARG A 130 17.62 17.36 -4.16
N TRP A 131 16.75 16.63 -4.86
CA TRP A 131 17.13 15.37 -5.50
C TRP A 131 17.89 15.64 -6.80
N LYS A 132 19.06 14.99 -6.97
CA LYS A 132 19.87 15.04 -8.20
C LYS A 132 20.07 13.63 -8.75
N SER A 133 19.57 13.37 -9.96
CA SER A 133 19.84 12.09 -10.65
C SER A 133 21.31 11.97 -11.02
N LYS A 134 21.83 10.74 -11.07
CA LYS A 134 23.23 10.45 -11.40
C LYS A 134 23.54 10.60 -12.88
N LYS A 135 22.59 10.29 -13.76
CA LYS A 135 22.83 10.11 -15.20
C LYS A 135 22.24 11.20 -16.08
N CYS A 136 21.46 12.11 -15.51
CA CYS A 136 20.79 13.16 -16.25
C CYS A 136 20.41 14.32 -15.34
N ASP A 137 20.27 15.49 -15.93
CA ASP A 137 19.79 16.68 -15.24
C ASP A 137 18.27 16.75 -15.32
N ILE A 138 17.62 16.73 -14.15
CA ILE A 138 16.18 16.98 -14.04
C ILE A 138 15.96 18.48 -14.24
N PRO A 139 15.11 18.90 -15.19
CA PRO A 139 14.81 20.31 -15.41
C PRO A 139 14.40 21.01 -14.11
N ARG A 140 14.87 22.24 -13.92
CA ARG A 140 14.49 23.06 -12.77
C ARG A 140 12.98 23.35 -12.82
N PHE A 141 12.37 23.39 -11.65
CA PHE A 141 10.96 23.73 -11.53
C PHE A 141 10.75 25.19 -11.92
N ASN A 142 9.99 25.41 -13.00
CA ASN A 142 9.51 26.72 -13.41
C ASN A 142 7.99 26.73 -13.24
N VAL A 143 7.50 27.60 -12.37
CA VAL A 143 6.09 27.67 -12.02
C VAL A 143 5.23 28.02 -13.23
N TYR A 144 5.66 29.00 -14.03
CA TYR A 144 4.89 29.49 -15.19
C TYR A 144 4.74 28.41 -16.25
N ASP A 145 5.82 27.68 -16.55
CA ASP A 145 5.79 26.59 -17.53
C ASP A 145 4.76 25.53 -17.14
N ILE A 146 4.65 25.20 -15.85
CA ILE A 146 3.71 24.19 -15.35
C ILE A 146 2.28 24.73 -15.30
N LEU A 147 2.09 26.00 -14.92
CA LEU A 147 0.78 26.66 -14.97
C LEU A 147 0.20 26.65 -16.39
N ILE A 148 1.03 26.94 -17.40
CA ILE A 148 0.64 26.84 -18.82
C ILE A 148 0.43 25.39 -19.23
N MET A 149 1.30 24.46 -18.81
CA MET A 149 1.14 23.03 -19.11
C MET A 149 -0.18 22.45 -18.59
N PHE A 150 -0.67 22.96 -17.45
CA PHE A 150 -1.94 22.56 -16.84
C PHE A 150 -3.13 23.38 -17.32
N GLN A 151 -2.94 24.42 -18.12
CA GLN A 151 -4.04 25.25 -18.59
C GLN A 151 -5.15 24.41 -19.26
N ASN A 152 -6.41 24.66 -18.87
CA ASN A 152 -7.58 23.90 -19.34
C ASN A 152 -7.58 22.40 -19.01
N LYS A 153 -6.75 21.94 -18.07
CA LYS A 153 -6.66 20.53 -17.68
C LYS A 153 -7.32 20.24 -16.35
N ARG A 154 -7.57 18.96 -16.12
CA ARG A 154 -7.99 18.39 -14.85
C ARG A 154 -6.94 17.42 -14.34
N VAL A 155 -6.29 17.78 -13.24
CA VAL A 155 -5.27 16.97 -12.57
C VAL A 155 -5.88 16.34 -11.33
N VAL A 156 -5.77 15.02 -11.18
CA VAL A 156 -6.46 14.28 -10.12
C VAL A 156 -5.50 13.37 -9.37
N PHE A 157 -5.42 13.56 -8.06
CA PHE A 157 -4.77 12.67 -7.11
C PHE A 157 -5.79 11.71 -6.50
N VAL A 158 -5.46 10.43 -6.46
CA VAL A 158 -6.31 9.39 -5.88
C VAL A 158 -5.47 8.56 -4.93
N GLY A 159 -5.92 8.38 -3.68
CA GLY A 159 -5.19 7.51 -2.77
C GLY A 159 -5.43 7.77 -1.29
N ASP A 160 -4.39 7.51 -0.50
CA ASP A 160 -4.38 7.72 0.94
C ASP A 160 -3.92 9.15 1.31
N SER A 161 -3.55 9.35 2.58
CA SER A 161 -3.09 10.65 3.08
C SER A 161 -1.84 11.17 2.37
N MET A 162 -1.01 10.29 1.80
CA MET A 162 0.21 10.70 1.10
C MET A 162 -0.14 11.38 -0.23
N SER A 163 -1.12 10.88 -0.98
CA SER A 163 -1.66 11.56 -2.16
C SER A 163 -2.20 12.95 -1.81
N ARG A 164 -2.86 13.09 -0.65
CA ARG A 164 -3.34 14.40 -0.18
C ARG A 164 -2.18 15.36 0.11
N SER A 165 -1.14 14.93 0.82
CA SER A 165 0.02 15.79 1.08
C SER A 165 0.71 16.25 -0.21
N GLN A 166 0.80 15.37 -1.22
CA GLN A 166 1.35 15.74 -2.52
C GLN A 166 0.47 16.74 -3.27
N TRP A 167 -0.86 16.55 -3.20
CA TRP A 167 -1.85 17.49 -3.72
C TRP A 167 -1.71 18.89 -3.08
N GLU A 168 -1.60 18.97 -1.75
CA GLU A 168 -1.38 20.24 -1.02
C GLU A 168 -0.07 20.90 -1.46
N SER A 169 1.03 20.13 -1.51
CA SER A 169 2.34 20.63 -1.92
C SER A 169 2.36 21.19 -3.35
N LEU A 170 1.74 20.49 -4.31
CA LEU A 170 1.67 20.95 -5.70
C LEU A 170 0.88 22.26 -5.82
N ILE A 171 -0.24 22.39 -5.10
CA ILE A 171 -1.02 23.63 -5.10
C ILE A 171 -0.16 24.79 -4.57
N CYS A 172 0.52 24.60 -3.44
CA CYS A 172 1.35 25.65 -2.84
C CYS A 172 2.53 26.05 -3.73
N LEU A 173 3.17 25.08 -4.39
CA LEU A 173 4.21 25.34 -5.38
C LEU A 173 3.68 26.23 -6.51
N LEU A 174 2.54 25.87 -7.10
CA LEU A 174 1.97 26.60 -8.23
C LEU A 174 1.43 27.97 -7.84
N MET A 175 0.91 28.10 -6.62
CA MET A 175 0.44 29.38 -6.11
C MET A 175 1.53 30.44 -6.11
N THR A 176 2.82 30.10 -5.99
CA THR A 176 3.92 31.09 -6.00
C THR A 176 3.94 31.95 -7.27
N GLY A 177 3.58 31.39 -8.43
CA GLY A 177 3.56 32.08 -9.73
C GLY A 177 2.21 32.65 -10.13
N VAL A 178 1.20 32.59 -9.26
CA VAL A 178 -0.10 33.24 -9.50
C VAL A 178 -0.08 34.66 -8.95
N GLU A 179 -0.41 35.66 -9.77
CA GLU A 179 -0.45 37.07 -9.34
C GLU A 179 -1.60 37.33 -8.36
N ASP A 180 -2.84 37.09 -8.79
CA ASP A 180 -4.00 37.20 -7.91
C ASP A 180 -4.24 35.89 -7.15
N LYS A 181 -3.77 35.79 -5.91
CA LYS A 181 -3.98 34.59 -5.06
C LYS A 181 -5.46 34.30 -4.80
N LYS A 182 -6.36 35.28 -4.89
CA LYS A 182 -7.82 35.07 -4.70
C LYS A 182 -8.44 34.27 -5.84
N SER A 183 -7.78 34.22 -7.00
CA SER A 183 -8.16 33.37 -8.12
C SER A 183 -7.96 31.86 -7.84
N VAL A 184 -7.31 31.51 -6.72
CA VAL A 184 -7.10 30.13 -6.29
C VAL A 184 -7.99 29.81 -5.08
N TYR A 185 -8.97 28.92 -5.26
CA TYR A 185 -9.96 28.61 -4.23
C TYR A 185 -10.41 27.16 -4.26
N GLU A 186 -10.90 26.65 -3.12
CA GLU A 186 -11.53 25.33 -3.04
C GLU A 186 -12.93 25.38 -3.67
N VAL A 187 -13.22 24.47 -4.59
CA VAL A 187 -14.39 24.50 -5.49
C VAL A 187 -15.71 24.44 -4.73
N ASN A 188 -15.76 23.75 -3.59
CA ASN A 188 -16.98 23.55 -2.82
C ASN A 188 -17.05 24.43 -1.56
N SER A 189 -16.06 25.29 -1.32
CA SER A 189 -15.89 26.03 -0.06
C SER A 189 -15.95 25.12 1.19
N ASN A 190 -15.54 23.86 1.06
CA ASN A 190 -15.59 22.89 2.15
C ASN A 190 -14.55 23.22 3.21
N LYS A 191 -14.92 23.05 4.49
CA LYS A 191 -13.90 22.97 5.55
C LYS A 191 -13.08 21.70 5.33
N ILE A 192 -11.78 21.87 5.09
CA ILE A 192 -10.84 20.77 4.85
C ILE A 192 -10.75 19.92 6.13
N THR A 193 -11.23 18.67 6.07
CA THR A 193 -11.16 17.72 7.19
C THR A 193 -10.44 16.44 6.77
N LYS A 194 -9.87 15.71 7.73
CA LYS A 194 -9.10 14.47 7.49
C LYS A 194 -9.87 13.35 6.79
N ARG A 195 -11.21 13.36 6.88
CA ARG A 195 -12.07 12.28 6.35
C ARG A 195 -12.78 12.65 5.05
N ILE A 196 -12.60 13.87 4.57
CA ILE A 196 -13.28 14.34 3.35
C ILE A 196 -12.93 13.42 2.18
N ARG A 197 -13.95 13.03 1.40
CA ARG A 197 -13.78 12.10 0.27
C ARG A 197 -13.28 12.80 -1.00
N PHE A 198 -13.53 14.09 -1.13
CA PHE A 198 -13.15 14.90 -2.29
C PHE A 198 -12.71 16.30 -1.85
N LEU A 199 -11.62 16.79 -2.43
CA LEU A 199 -11.17 18.19 -2.39
C LEU A 199 -10.84 18.61 -3.82
N GLY A 200 -11.25 19.81 -4.21
CA GLY A 200 -10.89 20.36 -5.52
C GLY A 200 -10.44 21.79 -5.36
N VAL A 201 -9.25 22.13 -5.87
CA VAL A 201 -8.79 23.52 -5.93
C VAL A 201 -8.75 23.99 -7.37
N ARG A 202 -9.33 25.16 -7.59
CA ARG A 202 -9.46 25.81 -8.87
C ARG A 202 -8.39 26.88 -9.02
N PHE A 203 -7.63 26.86 -10.10
CA PHE A 203 -6.77 27.97 -10.53
C PHE A 203 -7.50 28.73 -11.62
N HIS A 204 -8.31 29.72 -11.22
CA HIS A 204 -9.25 30.37 -12.12
C HIS A 204 -8.58 31.05 -13.31
N SER A 205 -7.49 31.79 -13.08
CA SER A 205 -6.75 32.52 -14.13
C SER A 205 -6.17 31.62 -15.23
N PHE A 206 -5.94 30.34 -14.94
CA PHE A 206 -5.41 29.34 -15.89
C PHE A 206 -6.44 28.29 -16.29
N ASN A 207 -7.69 28.41 -15.84
CA ASN A 207 -8.79 27.52 -16.19
C ASN A 207 -8.52 26.02 -15.93
N PHE A 208 -7.76 25.65 -14.89
CA PHE A 208 -7.54 24.23 -14.53
C PHE A 208 -7.94 23.88 -13.09
N THR A 209 -8.10 22.59 -12.80
CA THR A 209 -8.37 22.09 -11.44
C THR A 209 -7.31 21.08 -10.99
N ILE A 210 -7.00 21.10 -9.70
CA ILE A 210 -6.22 20.05 -9.03
C ILE A 210 -7.11 19.45 -7.96
N GLU A 211 -7.41 18.16 -8.08
CA GLU A 211 -8.38 17.46 -7.26
C GLU A 211 -7.73 16.31 -6.48
N PHE A 212 -8.29 16.01 -5.32
CA PHE A 212 -7.93 14.85 -4.50
C PHE A 212 -9.18 14.03 -4.20
N PHE A 213 -9.12 12.74 -4.49
CA PHE A 213 -10.10 11.75 -4.07
C PHE A 213 -9.49 10.77 -3.07
N ARG A 214 -10.11 10.69 -1.90
CA ARG A 214 -9.68 9.76 -0.85
C ARG A 214 -10.15 8.35 -1.18
N SER A 215 -9.30 7.57 -1.83
CA SER A 215 -9.48 6.13 -2.10
C SER A 215 -8.31 5.36 -1.52
N VAL A 216 -8.34 5.16 -0.19
CA VAL A 216 -7.20 4.69 0.60
C VAL A 216 -6.61 3.37 0.08
N PHE A 217 -7.48 2.44 -0.34
CA PHE A 217 -7.09 1.11 -0.80
C PHE A 217 -7.25 0.93 -2.32
N LEU A 218 -7.73 1.95 -3.04
CA LEU A 218 -8.15 1.93 -4.46
C LEU A 218 -9.32 0.98 -4.81
N VAL A 219 -9.55 -0.04 -3.99
CA VAL A 219 -10.61 -1.03 -4.12
C VAL A 219 -11.79 -0.75 -3.18
N GLN A 220 -12.93 -1.38 -3.46
CA GLN A 220 -14.17 -1.14 -2.73
C GLN A 220 -14.07 -1.62 -1.27
N HIS A 221 -14.34 -0.71 -0.33
CA HIS A 221 -14.54 -1.03 1.09
C HIS A 221 -16.03 -1.22 1.38
N VAL A 222 -16.40 -2.35 1.99
CA VAL A 222 -17.80 -2.73 2.21
C VAL A 222 -18.00 -3.14 3.67
N TRP A 223 -19.04 -2.62 4.30
CA TRP A 223 -19.47 -3.05 5.63
C TRP A 223 -20.21 -4.38 5.56
N MET A 224 -19.92 -5.29 6.49
CA MET A 224 -20.55 -6.60 6.48
C MET A 224 -21.94 -6.55 7.14
N PRO A 225 -22.91 -7.36 6.66
CA PRO A 225 -24.21 -7.51 7.31
C PRO A 225 -24.09 -8.04 8.74
N ILE A 226 -25.12 -7.82 9.55
CA ILE A 226 -25.18 -8.21 10.98
C ILE A 226 -24.92 -9.71 11.19
N HIS A 227 -25.28 -10.56 10.22
CA HIS A 227 -25.10 -12.02 10.29
C HIS A 227 -23.70 -12.52 9.91
N ALA A 228 -22.78 -11.64 9.51
CA ALA A 228 -21.40 -12.01 9.27
C ALA A 228 -20.70 -12.43 10.57
N PRO A 229 -19.58 -13.18 10.51
CA PRO A 229 -18.81 -13.53 11.71
C PRO A 229 -18.48 -12.27 12.52
N LYS A 230 -18.78 -12.25 13.83
CA LYS A 230 -18.69 -11.04 14.68
C LYS A 230 -17.36 -10.29 14.60
N ARG A 231 -16.26 -11.00 14.33
CA ARG A 231 -14.91 -10.40 14.18
C ARG A 231 -14.70 -9.63 12.87
N VAL A 232 -15.55 -9.84 11.88
CA VAL A 232 -15.45 -9.27 10.52
C VAL A 232 -16.45 -8.13 10.42
N ARG A 233 -15.98 -6.91 10.65
CA ARG A 233 -16.80 -5.69 10.58
C ARG A 233 -16.95 -5.19 9.15
N SER A 234 -15.89 -5.35 8.34
CA SER A 234 -15.88 -4.89 6.95
C SER A 234 -14.94 -5.74 6.09
N THR A 235 -15.06 -5.59 4.77
CA THR A 235 -14.19 -6.23 3.79
C THR A 235 -13.67 -5.23 2.76
N LEU A 236 -12.44 -5.48 2.28
CA LEU A 236 -11.95 -4.92 1.02
C LEU A 236 -12.22 -5.94 -0.08
N ARG A 237 -13.03 -5.55 -1.07
CA ARG A 237 -13.29 -6.36 -2.27
C ARG A 237 -12.17 -6.14 -3.27
N LEU A 238 -11.16 -6.99 -3.21
CA LEU A 238 -9.91 -6.78 -3.93
C LEU A 238 -10.08 -6.82 -5.45
N ASP A 239 -11.14 -7.46 -5.95
CA ASP A 239 -11.49 -7.62 -7.35
C ASP A 239 -12.38 -6.49 -7.91
N LYS A 240 -12.68 -5.45 -7.11
CA LYS A 240 -13.52 -4.32 -7.52
C LYS A 240 -12.86 -2.99 -7.16
N MET A 241 -12.78 -2.09 -8.14
CA MET A 241 -12.38 -0.71 -7.88
C MET A 241 -13.34 0.01 -6.95
N ASP A 242 -12.84 1.07 -6.29
CA ASP A 242 -13.63 1.97 -5.46
C ASP A 242 -14.89 2.43 -6.22
N ASP A 243 -16.01 2.56 -5.51
CA ASP A 243 -17.32 2.83 -6.10
C ASP A 243 -17.40 4.21 -6.77
N ILE A 244 -16.55 5.15 -6.33
CA ILE A 244 -16.40 6.48 -6.91
C ILE A 244 -15.38 6.53 -8.07
N SER A 245 -14.85 5.39 -8.53
CA SER A 245 -13.84 5.36 -9.61
C SER A 245 -14.25 6.06 -10.90
N SER A 246 -15.54 6.06 -11.23
CA SER A 246 -16.09 6.78 -12.38
C SER A 246 -15.86 8.31 -12.32
N LYS A 247 -15.65 8.88 -11.13
CA LYS A 247 -15.48 10.34 -10.94
C LYS A 247 -14.17 10.87 -11.51
N TRP A 248 -13.13 10.04 -11.63
CA TRP A 248 -11.81 10.49 -12.06
C TRP A 248 -11.37 9.93 -13.42
N VAL A 249 -12.23 9.16 -14.11
CA VAL A 249 -11.94 8.62 -15.46
C VAL A 249 -11.62 9.72 -16.46
N ASN A 250 -12.42 10.79 -16.48
CA ASN A 250 -12.27 11.91 -17.41
C ASN A 250 -11.36 13.00 -16.84
N SER A 251 -10.11 12.66 -16.53
CA SER A 251 -9.08 13.62 -16.13
C SER A 251 -7.92 13.58 -17.12
N ASP A 252 -7.15 14.65 -17.22
CA ASP A 252 -6.03 14.70 -18.17
C ASP A 252 -4.74 14.17 -17.52
N VAL A 253 -4.67 14.21 -16.19
CA VAL A 253 -3.60 13.61 -15.39
C VAL A 253 -4.18 12.88 -14.18
N LEU A 254 -3.82 11.62 -14.01
CA LEU A 254 -4.15 10.78 -12.84
C LEU A 254 -2.89 10.42 -12.07
N ILE A 255 -2.87 10.69 -10.77
CA ILE A 255 -1.80 10.27 -9.86
C ILE A 255 -2.40 9.39 -8.76
N PHE A 256 -2.10 8.11 -8.80
CA PHE A 256 -2.54 7.15 -7.80
C PHE A 256 -1.48 6.93 -6.71
N ASN A 257 -1.92 6.62 -5.50
CA ASN A 257 -1.08 5.95 -4.50
C ASN A 257 -1.95 5.06 -3.61
N THR A 258 -1.34 4.02 -3.05
CA THR A 258 -1.89 3.31 -1.90
C THR A 258 -0.76 2.56 -1.21
N GLY A 259 -0.81 2.47 0.11
CA GLY A 259 0.20 1.71 0.85
C GLY A 259 0.12 1.87 2.35
N GLN A 260 -0.07 3.11 2.84
CA GLN A 260 0.10 3.42 4.27
C GLN A 260 -0.91 2.72 5.18
N TRP A 261 -2.04 2.29 4.64
CA TRP A 261 -3.08 1.59 5.37
C TRP A 261 -3.02 0.07 5.22
N TRP A 262 -2.10 -0.46 4.42
CA TRP A 262 -1.89 -1.90 4.24
C TRP A 262 -1.02 -2.48 5.37
N VAL A 263 -1.49 -2.32 6.60
CA VAL A 263 -0.84 -2.80 7.82
C VAL A 263 -1.87 -3.48 8.74
N PRO A 264 -1.46 -4.46 9.56
CA PRO A 264 -2.39 -5.20 10.42
C PRO A 264 -3.27 -4.31 11.31
N GLY A 265 -2.70 -3.25 11.89
CA GLY A 265 -3.41 -2.32 12.76
C GLY A 265 -4.50 -1.50 12.09
N LYS A 266 -4.42 -1.28 10.77
CA LYS A 266 -5.47 -0.57 10.02
C LYS A 266 -6.48 -1.53 9.39
N LEU A 267 -6.09 -2.79 9.18
CA LEU A 267 -6.92 -3.82 8.57
C LEU A 267 -7.52 -4.75 9.62
N PHE A 268 -6.76 -5.73 10.09
CA PHE A 268 -7.30 -6.83 10.88
C PHE A 268 -7.74 -6.42 12.29
N GLU A 269 -7.00 -5.52 12.93
CA GLU A 269 -7.36 -5.01 14.27
C GLU A 269 -8.63 -4.16 14.25
N THR A 270 -8.99 -3.59 13.10
CA THR A 270 -10.26 -2.88 12.90
C THR A 270 -11.41 -3.82 12.47
N GLY A 271 -11.14 -5.12 12.35
CA GLY A 271 -12.07 -6.12 11.84
C GLY A 271 -12.29 -6.03 10.32
N CYS A 272 -11.35 -5.44 9.58
CA CYS A 272 -11.37 -5.37 8.12
C CYS A 272 -10.58 -6.54 7.51
N TYR A 273 -11.25 -7.35 6.70
CA TYR A 273 -10.66 -8.52 6.04
C TYR A 273 -10.79 -8.41 4.51
N PHE A 274 -10.30 -9.42 3.79
CA PHE A 274 -10.31 -9.41 2.33
C PHE A 274 -11.43 -10.27 1.76
N GLN A 275 -11.97 -9.82 0.63
CA GLN A 275 -12.97 -10.53 -0.14
C GLN A 275 -12.54 -10.55 -1.62
N VAL A 276 -12.74 -11.68 -2.29
CA VAL A 276 -12.57 -11.83 -3.74
C VAL A 276 -13.81 -12.53 -4.26
N GLY A 277 -14.51 -11.91 -5.21
CA GLY A 277 -15.85 -12.33 -5.62
C GLY A 277 -16.80 -12.33 -4.41
N ASN A 278 -17.44 -13.46 -4.15
CA ASN A 278 -18.33 -13.63 -3.00
C ASN A 278 -17.67 -14.34 -1.80
N ALA A 279 -16.38 -14.67 -1.89
CA ALA A 279 -15.68 -15.43 -0.87
C ALA A 279 -14.88 -14.54 0.07
N LEU A 280 -15.17 -14.64 1.37
CA LEU A 280 -14.35 -14.07 2.44
C LEU A 280 -13.03 -14.86 2.55
N LYS A 281 -11.90 -14.15 2.50
CA LYS A 281 -10.56 -14.73 2.49
C LYS A 281 -9.88 -14.57 3.86
N LEU A 282 -10.39 -15.30 4.85
CA LEU A 282 -9.78 -15.37 6.18
C LEU A 282 -8.38 -16.00 6.07
N GLY A 283 -7.36 -15.31 6.57
CA GLY A 283 -5.96 -15.79 6.53
C GLY A 283 -5.17 -15.40 5.28
N MET A 284 -5.76 -14.69 4.32
CA MET A 284 -4.99 -14.10 3.22
C MET A 284 -4.02 -13.05 3.77
N SER A 285 -2.76 -13.13 3.35
CA SER A 285 -1.73 -12.19 3.77
C SER A 285 -1.93 -10.81 3.11
N ILE A 286 -1.48 -9.76 3.81
CA ILE A 286 -1.53 -8.38 3.29
C ILE A 286 -0.80 -8.24 1.95
N PRO A 287 0.41 -8.80 1.74
CA PRO A 287 1.09 -8.70 0.44
C PRO A 287 0.31 -9.38 -0.70
N ALA A 288 -0.31 -10.54 -0.44
CA ALA A 288 -1.13 -11.22 -1.44
C ALA A 288 -2.36 -10.39 -1.80
N ALA A 289 -3.03 -9.83 -0.80
CA ALA A 289 -4.18 -8.96 -1.00
C ALA A 289 -3.81 -7.68 -1.77
N PHE A 290 -2.69 -7.06 -1.41
CA PHE A 290 -2.15 -5.86 -2.08
C PHE A 290 -1.89 -6.13 -3.55
N LYS A 291 -1.26 -7.27 -3.88
CA LYS A 291 -1.00 -7.68 -5.26
C LYS A 291 -2.29 -7.82 -6.07
N ILE A 292 -3.34 -8.42 -5.50
CA ILE A 292 -4.64 -8.56 -6.18
C ILE A 292 -5.26 -7.17 -6.42
N ALA A 293 -5.26 -6.30 -5.40
CA ALA A 293 -5.81 -4.95 -5.54
C ALA A 293 -5.09 -4.12 -6.61
N LEU A 294 -3.76 -4.19 -6.67
CA LEU A 294 -2.98 -3.51 -7.70
C LEU A 294 -3.24 -4.08 -9.10
N ASN A 295 -3.41 -5.40 -9.23
CA ASN A 295 -3.80 -6.00 -10.50
C ASN A 295 -5.19 -5.52 -10.95
N THR A 296 -6.14 -5.42 -10.02
CA THR A 296 -7.47 -4.87 -10.31
C THR A 296 -7.41 -3.40 -10.74
N TRP A 297 -6.57 -2.59 -10.08
CA TRP A 297 -6.32 -1.21 -10.49
C TRP A 297 -5.71 -1.15 -11.90
N ALA A 298 -4.66 -1.94 -12.18
CA ALA A 298 -3.99 -1.93 -13.48
C ALA A 298 -4.94 -2.33 -14.62
N LEU A 299 -5.75 -3.37 -14.41
CA LEU A 299 -6.79 -3.79 -15.37
C LEU A 299 -7.86 -2.72 -15.55
N TRP A 300 -8.28 -2.04 -14.48
CA TRP A 300 -9.23 -0.95 -14.57
C TRP A 300 -8.68 0.22 -15.39
N VAL A 301 -7.42 0.61 -15.18
CA VAL A 301 -6.75 1.64 -15.99
C VAL A 301 -6.75 1.23 -17.46
N GLN A 302 -6.31 0.01 -17.77
CA GLN A 302 -6.24 -0.49 -19.15
C GLN A 302 -7.60 -0.50 -19.86
N ASN A 303 -8.68 -0.83 -19.14
CA ASN A 303 -9.99 -1.04 -19.74
C ASN A 303 -10.88 0.21 -19.73
N THR A 304 -10.61 1.19 -18.86
CA THR A 304 -11.53 2.31 -18.58
C THR A 304 -10.92 3.67 -18.91
N VAL A 305 -9.61 3.84 -18.76
CA VAL A 305 -8.95 5.13 -18.95
C VAL A 305 -8.44 5.22 -20.40
N ASP A 306 -8.84 6.27 -21.10
CA ASP A 306 -8.25 6.59 -22.40
C ASP A 306 -6.84 7.17 -22.20
N THR A 307 -5.82 6.33 -22.40
CA THR A 307 -4.41 6.70 -22.25
C THR A 307 -3.86 7.56 -23.38
N ASN A 308 -4.62 7.76 -24.47
CA ASN A 308 -4.22 8.72 -25.51
C ASN A 308 -4.42 10.16 -25.03
N ARG A 309 -5.43 10.37 -24.17
CA ARG A 309 -5.72 11.66 -23.54
C ARG A 309 -5.09 11.78 -22.16
N THR A 310 -5.20 10.73 -21.35
CA THR A 310 -4.90 10.77 -19.92
C THR A 310 -3.51 10.27 -19.63
N ARG A 311 -2.70 11.05 -18.91
CA ARG A 311 -1.43 10.57 -18.35
C ARG A 311 -1.67 9.96 -16.97
N VAL A 312 -1.24 8.72 -16.77
CA VAL A 312 -1.45 7.99 -15.52
C VAL A 312 -0.12 7.78 -14.81
N PHE A 313 -0.10 8.04 -13.51
CA PHE A 313 1.05 7.91 -12.64
C PHE A 313 0.68 7.10 -11.40
N PHE A 314 1.64 6.37 -10.84
CA PHE A 314 1.46 5.64 -9.59
C PHE A 314 2.63 5.94 -8.66
N ARG A 315 2.38 6.71 -7.61
CA ARG A 315 3.40 7.03 -6.62
C ARG A 315 3.72 5.80 -5.76
N THR A 316 5.01 5.53 -5.53
CA THR A 316 5.43 4.41 -4.67
C THR A 316 5.10 4.66 -3.21
N PHE A 317 5.32 3.61 -2.42
CA PHE A 317 5.30 3.69 -0.97
C PHE A 317 6.28 4.75 -0.45
N GLU A 318 5.87 5.46 0.61
CA GLU A 318 6.69 6.43 1.34
C GLU A 318 7.15 5.79 2.66
N PRO A 319 8.46 5.74 2.96
CA PRO A 319 8.94 5.17 4.19
C PRO A 319 8.52 6.01 5.40
N SER A 320 8.31 5.33 6.53
CA SER A 320 8.11 6.02 7.80
C SER A 320 9.39 5.93 8.62
N HIS A 321 9.86 7.09 9.10
CA HIS A 321 11.05 7.19 9.92
C HIS A 321 10.63 7.38 11.37
N TRP A 322 10.90 6.36 12.17
CA TRP A 322 10.68 6.40 13.61
C TRP A 322 12.03 6.28 14.29
N ARG A 323 12.29 7.18 15.24
CA ARG A 323 13.48 7.13 16.09
C ARG A 323 13.33 5.99 17.10
N TYR A 324 13.44 4.76 16.65
CA TYR A 324 13.47 3.58 17.52
C TYR A 324 14.90 3.28 17.94
N PHE A 325 15.10 2.58 19.06
CA PHE A 325 16.35 1.85 19.27
C PHE A 325 16.55 0.88 18.08
N SER A 326 17.26 1.30 17.05
CA SER A 326 17.91 0.42 16.09
C SER A 326 18.96 1.15 15.26
N ASN A 327 20.21 0.77 15.49
CA ASN A 327 21.39 0.98 14.65
C ASN A 327 21.28 0.27 13.29
N ILE A 328 20.25 0.55 12.49
CA ILE A 328 20.25 0.15 11.08
C ILE A 328 19.60 1.29 10.29
N GLY A 329 20.46 2.16 9.75
CA GLY A 329 20.08 3.16 8.78
C GLY A 329 19.71 2.48 7.47
N THR A 330 18.42 2.36 7.19
CA THR A 330 17.93 2.12 5.83
C THR A 330 17.39 3.42 5.28
N HIS A 331 18.15 4.05 4.38
CA HIS A 331 17.66 5.10 3.50
C HIS A 331 16.77 4.46 2.44
N PHE A 332 15.48 4.81 2.43
CA PHE A 332 14.58 4.49 1.33
C PHE A 332 14.07 5.81 0.75
N THR A 333 14.07 5.89 -0.57
CA THR A 333 13.70 7.09 -1.33
C THR A 333 12.21 7.07 -1.63
N THR A 334 11.49 8.14 -1.28
CA THR A 334 10.14 8.38 -1.81
C THR A 334 10.29 8.86 -3.24
N ILE A 335 9.79 8.08 -4.19
CA ILE A 335 9.89 8.37 -5.60
C ILE A 335 8.51 8.16 -6.23
N VAL A 336 8.04 9.13 -7.01
CA VAL A 336 6.84 8.93 -7.82
C VAL A 336 7.20 7.97 -8.94
N THR A 337 6.67 6.73 -8.97
CA THR A 337 6.84 5.88 -10.16
C THR A 337 6.03 6.48 -11.29
N PHE A 338 6.74 6.91 -12.33
CA PHE A 338 6.15 7.31 -13.59
C PHE A 338 5.79 6.02 -14.35
N TYR A 339 4.52 5.66 -14.35
CA TYR A 339 4.01 4.59 -15.22
C TYR A 339 3.71 5.20 -16.59
N HIS A 340 4.74 5.40 -17.41
CA HIS A 340 4.51 5.84 -18.79
C HIS A 340 4.22 4.61 -19.65
N ARG A 341 3.13 4.65 -20.42
CA ARG A 341 2.91 3.75 -21.55
C ARG A 341 3.43 4.40 -22.82
#